data_AF-A0A6S7KD89-F1
#
_entry.id   AF-A0A6S7KD89-F1
#
_cell.length_a   1.000
_cell.length_b   1.000
_cell.length_c   1.000
_cell.angle_alpha   90.00
_cell.angle_beta   90.00
_cell.angle_gamma   90.00
#
_symmetry.space_group_name_H-M   'P 1'
#
loop_
_entity.id
_entity.type
_entity.pdbx_description
1 polymer ?
#
loop_
_entity_poly.entity_id
_entity_poly.type
_entity_poly.pdbx_seq_one_letter_code
_entity_poly.pdbx_strand_id
1 'polypeptide(L)'
;MAVSEIAKGVVYTDPIKTGWRPPRYFQNMPESKFERIRKKWHILVEGEDIPPPIKHFKEMKFPRAIINALKRTKIHRPTPIQVQGIPAVLTGRDIIGIAFTGSGKTLVFTLPIIMFSLEQEKALPFGRDEGPYGLIVVPSRELAKQTCDVIQNFTRALEADGFPSIRTVLCIGGSSMKDQSEKIRRGVHIIVATPGRLMDLLDKKIVNLDICRYLCLDEADRMIDMGFEEDVRTIFSYFKCQRQTLLFSATMPKKIQNFAKSALVKPITINVGRAGAASLDVIQVPF
;
A
#
# COMPACT_ATOMS: atom_id res chain seq x y z
N MET A 1 -5.69 -19.73 -7.09
CA MET A 1 -5.01 -20.46 -6.00
C MET A 1 -4.53 -19.40 -5.03
N ALA A 2 -5.07 -19.40 -3.81
CA ALA A 2 -4.87 -18.35 -2.82
C ALA A 2 -3.45 -18.37 -2.25
N VAL A 3 -3.06 -17.24 -1.64
CA VAL A 3 -1.76 -17.03 -0.99
C VAL A 3 -1.59 -18.08 0.10
N SER A 4 -0.81 -19.12 -0.18
CA SER A 4 -0.32 -20.00 0.87
C SER A 4 0.77 -19.22 1.60
N GLU A 5 0.50 -18.79 2.84
CA GLU A 5 1.61 -18.53 3.74
C GLU A 5 2.23 -19.89 4.06
N ILE A 6 3.30 -20.21 3.32
CA ILE A 6 3.99 -21.50 3.24
C ILE A 6 4.36 -22.01 4.65
N ALA A 7 4.44 -21.13 5.65
CA ALA A 7 4.80 -21.46 7.03
C ALA A 7 3.71 -22.19 7.85
N LYS A 8 2.41 -22.17 7.46
CA LYS A 8 1.33 -22.77 8.28
C LYS A 8 0.26 -23.57 7.55
N GLY A 9 0.31 -23.66 6.22
CA GLY A 9 -0.75 -24.34 5.45
C GLY A 9 -2.13 -23.65 5.50
N VAL A 10 -2.18 -22.42 6.03
CA VAL A 10 -3.40 -21.60 6.07
C VAL A 10 -3.55 -20.89 4.73
N VAL A 11 -4.72 -21.06 4.12
CA VAL A 11 -5.07 -20.42 2.85
C VAL A 11 -6.14 -19.38 3.14
N TYR A 12 -5.77 -18.10 3.04
CA TYR A 12 -6.73 -17.01 3.21
C TYR A 12 -7.56 -16.85 1.95
N THR A 13 -8.88 -16.96 2.07
CA THR A 13 -9.83 -16.89 0.94
C THR A 13 -10.55 -15.56 0.84
N ASP A 14 -10.59 -14.78 1.92
CA ASP A 14 -11.35 -13.54 2.01
C ASP A 14 -10.45 -12.37 2.40
N PRO A 15 -10.73 -11.14 1.93
CA PRO A 15 -9.95 -9.96 2.29
C PRO A 15 -10.00 -9.63 3.78
N ILE A 16 -9.00 -8.87 4.26
CA ILE A 16 -9.04 -8.33 5.62
C ILE A 16 -10.24 -7.39 5.76
N LYS A 17 -10.89 -7.47 6.92
CA LYS A 17 -11.98 -6.55 7.29
C LYS A 17 -11.40 -5.38 8.07
N THR A 18 -11.69 -4.16 7.62
CA THR A 18 -11.37 -2.93 8.36
C THR A 18 -12.62 -2.33 8.99
N GLY A 19 -12.45 -1.37 9.91
CA GLY A 19 -13.55 -0.56 10.44
C GLY A 19 -14.05 0.53 9.47
N TRP A 20 -13.29 0.83 8.41
CA TRP A 20 -13.64 1.92 7.50
C TRP A 20 -14.80 1.54 6.58
N ARG A 21 -15.75 2.46 6.42
CA ARG A 21 -16.85 2.36 5.46
C ARG A 21 -17.02 3.68 4.71
N PRO A 22 -17.36 3.65 3.41
CA PRO A 22 -17.64 4.87 2.68
C PRO A 22 -18.83 5.61 3.29
N PRO A 23 -18.95 6.93 3.13
CA PRO A 23 -20.15 7.68 3.53
C PRO A 23 -21.46 7.03 3.03
N ARG A 24 -22.55 7.15 3.82
CA ARG A 24 -23.86 6.51 3.50
C ARG A 24 -24.40 6.87 2.12
N TYR A 25 -24.20 8.10 1.67
CA TYR A 25 -24.67 8.52 0.34
C TYR A 25 -23.98 7.77 -0.81
N PHE A 26 -22.73 7.30 -0.64
CA PHE A 26 -22.10 6.43 -1.62
C PHE A 26 -22.66 5.00 -1.52
N GLN A 27 -22.91 4.48 -0.32
CA GLN A 27 -23.49 3.14 -0.16
C GLN A 27 -24.86 2.99 -0.83
N ASN A 28 -25.64 4.08 -0.85
CA ASN A 28 -26.99 4.10 -1.44
C ASN A 28 -26.99 4.55 -2.92
N MET A 29 -25.82 4.79 -3.52
CA MET A 29 -25.73 5.27 -4.90
C MET A 29 -25.68 4.07 -5.87
N PRO A 30 -26.40 4.12 -7.00
CA PRO A 30 -26.37 3.02 -7.98
C PRO A 30 -24.99 2.89 -8.64
N GLU A 31 -24.59 1.65 -8.92
CA GLU A 31 -23.30 1.32 -9.54
C GLU A 31 -23.05 2.06 -10.86
N SER A 32 -24.11 2.31 -11.65
CA SER A 32 -24.05 3.07 -12.90
C SER A 32 -23.46 4.47 -12.75
N LYS A 33 -23.58 5.11 -11.58
CA LYS A 33 -22.92 6.39 -11.30
C LYS A 33 -21.42 6.23 -11.07
N PHE A 34 -20.99 5.12 -10.46
CA PHE A 34 -19.57 4.80 -10.27
C PHE A 34 -18.91 4.45 -11.59
N GLU A 35 -19.57 3.65 -12.42
CA GLU A 35 -19.12 3.35 -13.79
C GLU A 35 -18.93 4.63 -14.62
N ARG A 36 -19.84 5.60 -14.51
CA ARG A 36 -19.69 6.91 -15.17
C ARG A 36 -18.44 7.66 -14.69
N ILE A 37 -18.12 7.60 -13.40
CA ILE A 37 -16.90 8.23 -12.85
C ILE A 37 -15.67 7.51 -13.40
N ARG A 38 -15.63 6.18 -13.32
CA ARG A 38 -14.52 5.35 -13.80
C ARG A 38 -14.27 5.56 -15.29
N LYS A 39 -15.33 5.53 -16.11
CA LYS A 39 -15.28 5.82 -17.56
C LYS A 39 -14.75 7.23 -17.84
N LYS A 40 -15.27 8.25 -17.16
CA LYS A 40 -14.85 9.65 -17.36
C LYS A 40 -13.37 9.86 -17.02
N TRP A 41 -12.82 9.09 -16.08
CA TRP A 41 -11.46 9.25 -15.58
C TRP A 41 -10.50 8.17 -16.13
N HIS A 42 -10.97 7.38 -17.11
CA HIS A 42 -10.21 6.27 -17.71
C HIS A 42 -9.62 5.31 -16.67
N ILE A 43 -10.43 5.00 -15.64
CA ILE A 43 -10.09 4.02 -14.61
C ILE A 43 -10.70 2.70 -15.04
N LEU A 44 -9.85 1.75 -15.42
CA LEU A 44 -10.25 0.36 -15.62
C LEU A 44 -10.13 -0.35 -14.28
N VAL A 45 -11.17 -1.07 -13.89
CA VAL A 45 -11.21 -1.78 -12.62
C VAL A 45 -11.78 -3.17 -12.82
N GLU A 46 -11.16 -4.16 -12.18
CA GLU A 46 -11.55 -5.56 -12.24
C GLU A 46 -11.50 -6.18 -10.84
N GLY A 47 -12.36 -7.16 -10.60
CA GLY A 47 -12.49 -7.84 -9.31
C GLY A 47 -13.93 -7.80 -8.78
N GLU A 48 -14.14 -8.47 -7.65
CA GLU A 48 -15.43 -8.51 -6.95
C GLU A 48 -15.54 -7.37 -5.94
N ASP A 49 -16.74 -7.04 -5.47
CA ASP A 49 -17.01 -6.09 -4.36
C ASP A 49 -16.22 -4.77 -4.41
N ILE A 50 -16.19 -4.15 -5.58
CA ILE A 50 -15.37 -2.95 -5.83
C ILE A 50 -15.97 -1.75 -5.07
N PRO A 51 -15.22 -1.09 -4.18
CA PRO A 51 -15.75 0.04 -3.45
C PRO A 51 -15.97 1.27 -4.35
N PRO A 52 -16.80 2.22 -3.91
CA PRO A 52 -17.13 3.40 -4.70
C PRO A 52 -15.88 4.26 -4.96
N PRO A 53 -15.71 4.79 -6.19
CA PRO A 53 -14.69 5.79 -6.48
C PRO A 53 -15.04 7.12 -5.78
N ILE A 54 -14.12 7.64 -4.96
CA ILE A 54 -14.33 8.86 -4.17
C ILE A 54 -13.49 10.01 -4.74
N LYS A 55 -14.15 11.11 -5.12
CA LYS A 55 -13.51 12.22 -5.85
C LYS A 55 -12.87 13.28 -4.96
N HIS A 56 -13.13 13.25 -3.65
CA HIS A 56 -12.58 14.23 -2.72
C HIS A 56 -12.01 13.56 -1.47
N PHE A 57 -10.78 13.94 -1.08
CA PHE A 57 -10.13 13.41 0.14
C PHE A 57 -10.97 13.59 1.42
N LYS A 58 -11.74 14.68 1.51
CA LYS A 58 -12.63 14.94 2.66
C LYS A 58 -13.69 13.83 2.82
N GLU A 59 -14.18 13.29 1.71
CA GLU A 59 -15.19 12.24 1.70
C GLU A 59 -14.59 10.85 2.04
N MET A 60 -13.25 10.72 1.97
CA MET A 60 -12.51 9.52 2.39
C MET A 60 -12.31 9.43 3.91
N LYS A 61 -12.81 10.41 4.67
CA LYS A 61 -12.78 10.48 6.15
C LYS A 61 -11.37 10.60 6.77
N PHE A 62 -10.43 11.23 6.08
CA PHE A 62 -9.13 11.57 6.67
C PHE A 62 -9.25 12.70 7.72
N PRO A 63 -8.42 12.69 8.78
CA PRO A 63 -8.29 13.79 9.73
C PRO A 63 -7.99 15.12 9.04
N ARG A 64 -8.47 16.23 9.65
CA ARG A 64 -8.26 17.58 9.12
C ARG A 64 -6.78 17.91 8.94
N ALA A 65 -5.92 17.44 9.84
CA ALA A 65 -4.46 17.53 9.73
C ALA A 65 -3.92 17.00 8.39
N ILE A 66 -4.35 15.79 7.97
CA ILE A 66 -3.94 15.19 6.68
C ILE A 66 -4.47 16.03 5.52
N ILE A 67 -5.74 16.46 5.57
CA ILE A 67 -6.33 17.30 4.51
C ILE A 67 -5.58 18.63 4.37
N ASN A 68 -5.19 19.24 5.48
CA ASN A 68 -4.42 20.48 5.48
C ASN A 68 -3.00 20.25 4.97
N ALA A 69 -2.35 19.14 5.35
CA ALA A 69 -1.05 18.75 4.82
C ALA A 69 -1.08 18.56 3.30
N LEU A 70 -2.09 17.89 2.77
CA LEU A 70 -2.31 17.73 1.33
C LEU A 70 -2.42 19.09 0.61
N LYS A 71 -3.17 20.04 1.19
CA LYS A 71 -3.26 21.41 0.65
C LYS A 71 -1.92 22.14 0.66
N ARG A 72 -1.12 22.01 1.73
CA ARG A 72 0.22 22.61 1.81
C ARG A 72 1.16 22.05 0.74
N THR A 73 1.03 20.76 0.41
CA THR A 73 1.76 20.12 -0.69
C THR A 73 1.14 20.36 -2.06
N LYS A 74 0.17 21.29 -2.19
CA LYS A 74 -0.54 21.64 -3.44
C LYS A 74 -1.35 20.48 -4.06
N ILE A 75 -1.73 19.49 -3.26
CA ILE A 75 -2.55 18.34 -3.67
C ILE A 75 -4.01 18.62 -3.28
N HIS A 76 -4.76 19.22 -4.20
CA HIS A 76 -6.14 19.65 -3.93
C HIS A 76 -7.20 18.58 -4.21
N ARG A 77 -6.92 17.67 -5.17
CA ARG A 77 -7.84 16.61 -5.59
C ARG A 77 -7.08 15.30 -5.79
N PRO A 78 -7.72 14.15 -5.52
CA PRO A 78 -7.13 12.86 -5.79
C PRO A 78 -6.92 12.65 -7.29
N THR A 79 -5.82 11.99 -7.66
CA THR A 79 -5.57 11.52 -9.02
C THR A 79 -6.45 10.30 -9.35
N PRO A 80 -6.58 9.88 -10.62
CA PRO A 80 -7.43 8.72 -10.97
C PRO A 80 -7.11 7.45 -10.18
N ILE A 81 -5.82 7.11 -9.98
CA ILE A 81 -5.44 5.93 -9.18
C ILE A 81 -5.84 6.09 -7.72
N GLN A 82 -5.81 7.32 -7.18
CA GLN A 82 -6.20 7.61 -5.79
C GLN A 82 -7.72 7.55 -5.59
N VAL A 83 -8.50 7.97 -6.58
CA VAL A 83 -9.97 7.97 -6.54
C VAL A 83 -10.53 6.57 -6.27
N GLN A 84 -9.98 5.55 -6.92
CA GLN A 84 -10.41 4.15 -6.76
C GLN A 84 -9.54 3.39 -5.75
N GLY A 85 -8.23 3.65 -5.75
CA GLY A 85 -7.26 2.92 -4.94
C GLY A 85 -7.40 3.20 -3.45
N ILE A 86 -7.55 4.46 -3.03
CA ILE A 86 -7.63 4.79 -1.60
C ILE A 86 -8.85 4.12 -0.95
N PRO A 87 -10.08 4.22 -1.52
CA PRO A 87 -11.23 3.49 -0.98
C PRO A 87 -11.02 1.97 -0.95
N ALA A 88 -10.43 1.38 -1.99
CA ALA A 88 -10.11 -0.05 -2.02
C ALA A 88 -9.21 -0.47 -0.86
N VAL A 89 -8.13 0.27 -0.65
CA VAL A 89 -7.19 -0.01 0.43
C VAL A 89 -7.85 0.21 1.80
N LEU A 90 -8.58 1.31 1.98
CA LEU A 90 -9.26 1.60 3.25
C LEU A 90 -10.30 0.52 3.61
N THR A 91 -10.94 -0.14 2.64
CA THR A 91 -11.85 -1.27 2.89
C THR A 91 -11.16 -2.60 3.21
N GLY A 92 -9.83 -2.66 3.17
CA GLY A 92 -9.06 -3.88 3.45
C GLY A 92 -8.85 -4.80 2.24
N ARG A 93 -9.14 -4.31 1.02
CA ARG A 93 -8.93 -5.08 -0.22
C ARG A 93 -7.46 -5.08 -0.62
N ASP A 94 -6.98 -6.26 -0.99
CA ASP A 94 -5.77 -6.39 -1.77
C ASP A 94 -5.93 -5.67 -3.10
N ILE A 95 -4.86 -5.04 -3.60
CA ILE A 95 -4.92 -4.30 -4.87
C ILE A 95 -3.73 -4.59 -5.77
N ILE A 96 -4.00 -4.61 -7.08
CA ILE A 96 -2.99 -4.52 -8.13
C ILE A 96 -3.17 -3.15 -8.79
N GLY A 97 -2.27 -2.21 -8.52
CA GLY A 97 -2.29 -0.87 -9.10
C GLY A 97 -1.37 -0.77 -10.32
N ILE A 98 -1.94 -0.71 -11.51
CA ILE A 98 -1.21 -0.53 -12.77
C ILE A 98 -1.25 0.95 -13.15
N ALA A 99 -0.10 1.61 -13.05
CA ALA A 99 0.02 3.03 -13.37
C ALA A 99 1.47 3.39 -13.68
N PHE A 100 1.72 4.56 -14.28
CA PHE A 100 3.08 5.09 -14.52
C PHE A 100 3.60 5.93 -13.34
N THR A 101 4.92 6.14 -13.23
CA THR A 101 5.52 7.01 -12.20
C THR A 101 4.99 8.44 -12.30
N GLY A 102 4.69 9.08 -11.16
CA GLY A 102 4.06 10.40 -11.15
C GLY A 102 2.52 10.40 -11.22
N SER A 103 1.87 9.24 -11.38
CA SER A 103 0.41 9.10 -11.27
C SER A 103 -0.17 9.32 -9.86
N GLY A 104 0.70 9.47 -8.84
CA GLY A 104 0.31 9.69 -7.46
C GLY A 104 0.04 8.42 -6.65
N LYS A 105 0.55 7.25 -7.08
CA LYS A 105 0.39 5.97 -6.37
C LYS A 105 0.82 6.02 -4.90
N THR A 106 1.86 6.80 -4.58
CA THR A 106 2.42 6.88 -3.23
C THR A 106 1.36 7.20 -2.18
N LEU A 107 0.43 8.11 -2.47
CA LEU A 107 -0.66 8.43 -1.52
C LEU A 107 -1.69 7.31 -1.36
N VAL A 108 -1.81 6.43 -2.35
CA VAL A 108 -2.73 5.28 -2.31
C VAL A 108 -2.33 4.31 -1.22
N PHE A 109 -1.02 4.07 -1.05
CA PHE A 109 -0.55 3.13 -0.05
C PHE A 109 -0.03 3.80 1.23
N THR A 110 0.34 5.08 1.22
CA THR A 110 0.83 5.79 2.42
C THR A 110 -0.29 6.37 3.28
N LEU A 111 -1.35 6.95 2.70
CA LEU A 111 -2.41 7.54 3.50
C LEU A 111 -3.21 6.48 4.30
N PRO A 112 -3.60 5.33 3.71
CA PRO A 112 -4.30 4.30 4.48
C PRO A 112 -3.45 3.68 5.58
N ILE A 113 -2.16 3.40 5.34
CA ILE A 113 -1.31 2.81 6.38
C ILE A 113 -1.08 3.75 7.56
N ILE A 114 -1.01 5.07 7.31
CA ILE A 114 -0.96 6.08 8.38
C ILE A 114 -2.26 6.04 9.19
N MET A 115 -3.41 5.95 8.52
CA MET A 115 -4.71 5.85 9.19
C MET A 115 -4.84 4.59 10.04
N PHE A 116 -4.45 3.44 9.50
CA PHE A 116 -4.48 2.18 10.24
C PHE A 116 -3.51 2.20 11.42
N SER A 117 -2.29 2.70 11.22
CA SER A 117 -1.30 2.84 12.30
C SER A 117 -1.82 3.75 13.43
N LEU A 118 -2.50 4.84 13.07
CA LEU A 118 -3.11 5.77 14.02
C LEU A 118 -4.28 5.14 14.78
N GLU A 119 -5.12 4.36 14.10
CA GLU A 119 -6.21 3.62 14.72
C GLU A 119 -5.67 2.60 15.73
N GLN A 120 -4.64 1.84 15.35
CA GLN A 120 -4.02 0.85 16.23
C GLN A 120 -3.32 1.50 17.42
N GLU A 121 -2.52 2.55 17.22
CA GLU A 121 -1.83 3.26 18.33
C GLU A 121 -2.82 3.85 19.35
N LYS A 122 -4.00 4.29 18.90
CA LYS A 122 -5.06 4.77 19.79
C LYS A 122 -5.77 3.65 20.56
N ALA A 123 -5.91 2.48 19.95
CA ALA A 123 -6.59 1.33 20.55
C ALA A 123 -5.67 0.60 21.54
N LEU A 124 -4.42 0.36 21.15
CA LEU A 124 -3.39 -0.29 21.93
C LEU A 124 -2.02 0.27 21.52
N PRO A 125 -1.42 1.16 22.34
CA PRO A 125 -0.13 1.76 22.03
C PRO A 125 0.97 0.71 21.79
N PHE A 126 1.77 0.90 20.74
CA PHE A 126 2.77 -0.08 20.31
C PHE A 126 3.90 -0.19 21.33
N GLY A 127 4.12 -1.42 21.80
CA GLY A 127 5.19 -1.77 22.72
C GLY A 127 6.56 -1.88 22.05
N ARG A 128 7.56 -2.23 22.86
CA ARG A 128 8.90 -2.58 22.37
C ARG A 128 8.86 -3.93 21.66
N ASP A 129 9.64 -4.05 20.60
CA ASP A 129 9.89 -5.32 19.88
C ASP A 129 8.66 -6.02 19.27
N GLU A 130 7.51 -5.34 19.16
CA GLU A 130 6.29 -5.92 18.57
C GLU A 130 6.35 -6.09 17.04
N GLY A 131 7.25 -5.36 16.37
CA GLY A 131 7.33 -5.28 14.91
C GLY A 131 6.42 -4.18 14.32
N PRO A 132 6.49 -3.93 13.00
CA PRO A 132 5.68 -2.91 12.36
C PRO A 132 4.27 -3.41 12.03
N TYR A 133 3.29 -2.51 12.07
CA TYR A 133 1.98 -2.78 11.48
C TYR A 133 2.02 -2.75 9.95
N GLY A 134 2.80 -1.80 9.40
CA GLY A 134 2.94 -1.57 7.96
C GLY A 134 4.34 -1.76 7.43
N LEU A 135 4.45 -2.49 6.33
CA LEU A 135 5.69 -2.69 5.59
C LEU A 135 5.53 -2.19 4.14
N ILE A 136 6.45 -1.33 3.69
CA ILE A 136 6.53 -0.87 2.31
C ILE A 136 7.89 -1.28 1.76
N VAL A 137 7.90 -2.09 0.71
CA VAL A 137 9.09 -2.57 0.03
C VAL A 137 9.20 -1.92 -1.34
N VAL A 138 10.37 -1.35 -1.62
CA VAL A 138 10.66 -0.62 -2.86
C VAL A 138 12.03 -1.02 -3.43
N PRO A 139 12.26 -0.93 -4.75
CA PRO A 139 13.47 -1.44 -5.39
C PRO A 139 14.74 -0.64 -5.11
N SER A 140 14.65 0.65 -4.79
CA SER A 140 15.81 1.54 -4.66
C SER A 140 15.83 2.34 -3.37
N ARG A 141 17.04 2.77 -2.97
CA ARG A 141 17.25 3.56 -1.75
C ARG A 141 16.64 4.95 -1.87
N GLU A 142 16.67 5.51 -3.07
CA GLU A 142 16.14 6.83 -3.40
C GLU A 142 14.62 6.84 -3.27
N LEU A 143 13.96 5.83 -3.83
CA LEU A 143 12.50 5.68 -3.72
C LEU A 143 12.07 5.41 -2.28
N ALA A 144 12.88 4.66 -1.51
CA ALA A 144 12.62 4.41 -0.10
C ALA A 144 12.69 5.71 0.72
N LYS A 145 13.70 6.56 0.48
CA LYS A 145 13.82 7.87 1.12
C LYS A 145 12.62 8.76 0.78
N GLN A 146 12.31 8.91 -0.51
CA GLN A 146 11.17 9.71 -0.97
C GLN A 146 9.84 9.26 -0.33
N THR A 147 9.61 7.95 -0.28
CA THR A 147 8.39 7.39 0.33
C THR A 147 8.35 7.64 1.84
N CYS A 148 9.48 7.48 2.54
CA CYS A 148 9.57 7.78 3.97
C CYS A 148 9.31 9.27 4.26
N ASP A 149 9.85 10.18 3.44
CA ASP A 149 9.64 11.62 3.59
C ASP A 149 8.16 12.00 3.42
N VAL A 150 7.47 11.37 2.45
CA VAL A 150 6.03 11.54 2.26
C VAL A 150 5.25 11.11 3.50
N ILE A 151 5.57 9.95 4.08
CA ILE A 151 4.92 9.46 5.30
C ILE A 151 5.16 10.43 6.46
N GLN A 152 6.42 10.82 6.67
CA GLN A 152 6.81 11.73 7.76
C GLN A 152 6.14 13.10 7.66
N ASN A 153 5.91 13.61 6.45
CA ASN A 153 5.18 14.87 6.26
C ASN A 153 3.75 14.80 6.83
N PHE A 154 3.06 13.67 6.62
CA PHE A 154 1.70 13.49 7.13
C PHE A 154 1.66 13.11 8.60
N THR A 155 2.59 12.28 9.09
CA THR A 155 2.63 11.91 10.51
C THR A 155 3.00 13.09 11.41
N ARG A 156 3.95 13.94 11.00
CA ARG A 156 4.25 15.21 11.70
C ARG A 156 3.06 16.16 11.72
N ALA A 157 2.29 16.22 10.63
CA ALA A 157 1.09 17.04 10.58
C ALA A 157 0.01 16.56 11.55
N LEU A 158 -0.12 15.24 11.74
CA LEU A 158 -1.02 14.64 12.73
C LEU A 158 -0.54 14.95 14.15
N GLU A 159 0.74 14.74 14.43
CA GLU A 159 1.34 15.00 15.75
C GLU A 159 1.17 16.49 16.16
N ALA A 160 1.40 17.42 15.23
CA ALA A 160 1.17 18.85 15.46
C ALA A 160 -0.31 19.21 15.73
N ASP A 161 -1.26 18.35 15.32
CA ASP A 161 -2.70 18.49 15.56
C ASP A 161 -3.15 17.70 16.81
N GLY A 162 -2.20 17.24 17.65
CA GLY A 162 -2.45 16.58 18.93
C GLY A 162 -2.71 15.07 18.84
N PHE A 163 -2.47 14.43 17.69
CA PHE A 163 -2.57 12.97 17.57
C PHE A 163 -1.30 12.28 18.12
N PRO A 164 -1.38 10.99 18.52
CA PRO A 164 -0.21 10.20 18.88
C PRO A 164 0.86 10.16 17.77
N SER A 165 2.12 10.08 18.19
CA SER A 165 3.26 10.04 17.29
C SER A 165 3.34 8.71 16.54
N ILE A 166 3.30 8.75 15.21
CA ILE A 166 3.42 7.57 14.34
C ILE A 166 4.87 7.44 13.87
N ARG A 167 5.55 6.41 14.40
CA ARG A 167 6.97 6.14 14.25
C ARG A 167 7.22 5.38 12.95
N THR A 168 8.03 5.98 12.07
CA THR A 168 8.43 5.39 10.78
C THR A 168 9.94 5.19 10.72
N VAL A 169 10.39 4.03 10.26
CA VAL A 169 11.82 3.71 10.11
C VAL A 169 12.15 3.42 8.64
N LEU A 170 13.27 3.98 8.18
CA LEU A 170 13.83 3.73 6.86
C LEU A 170 14.94 2.67 6.95
N CYS A 171 14.73 1.53 6.30
CA CYS A 171 15.61 0.38 6.32
C CYS A 171 16.28 0.19 4.94
N ILE A 172 17.38 0.89 4.72
CA ILE A 172 18.16 0.82 3.47
C ILE A 172 19.64 0.50 3.71
N GLY A 173 20.32 -0.02 2.68
CA GLY A 173 21.77 -0.18 2.70
C GLY A 173 22.52 1.15 2.87
N GLY A 174 23.71 1.12 3.46
CA GLY A 174 24.56 2.31 3.65
C GLY A 174 24.19 3.21 4.83
N SER A 175 23.29 2.77 5.71
CA SER A 175 22.99 3.44 7.00
C SER A 175 23.33 2.54 8.19
N SER A 176 23.56 3.16 9.36
CA SER A 176 23.96 2.47 10.60
C SER A 176 22.91 1.44 11.02
N MET A 177 23.35 0.18 11.13
CA MET A 177 22.51 -0.92 11.63
C MET A 177 22.09 -0.67 13.07
N LYS A 178 22.98 -0.10 13.89
CA LYS A 178 22.73 0.21 15.30
C LYS A 178 21.56 1.19 15.44
N ASP A 179 21.56 2.26 14.64
CA ASP A 179 20.54 3.30 14.69
C ASP A 179 19.18 2.77 14.24
N GLN A 180 19.15 1.93 13.19
CA GLN A 180 17.93 1.25 12.75
C GLN A 180 17.39 0.33 13.85
N SER A 181 18.27 -0.51 14.42
CA SER A 181 17.90 -1.45 15.49
C SER A 181 17.32 -0.73 16.70
N GLU A 182 17.95 0.36 17.14
CA GLU A 182 17.46 1.13 18.28
C GLU A 182 16.09 1.75 18.03
N LYS A 183 15.86 2.31 16.83
CA LYS A 183 14.56 2.87 16.47
C LYS A 183 13.46 1.80 16.39
N ILE A 184 13.78 0.62 15.86
CA ILE A 184 12.85 -0.50 15.77
C ILE A 184 12.49 -1.02 17.17
N ARG A 185 13.48 -1.21 18.05
CA ARG A 185 13.29 -1.71 19.42
C ARG A 185 12.40 -0.82 20.28
N ARG A 186 12.39 0.49 20.03
CA ARG A 186 11.51 1.45 20.72
C ARG A 186 10.02 1.28 20.36
N GLY A 187 9.70 0.46 19.36
CA GLY A 187 8.37 0.31 18.78
C GLY A 187 8.27 1.13 17.50
N VAL A 188 7.81 0.51 16.42
CA VAL A 188 7.71 1.11 15.09
C VAL A 188 6.35 0.78 14.49
N HIS A 189 5.71 1.75 13.83
CA HIS A 189 4.44 1.52 13.16
C HIS A 189 4.64 1.13 11.71
N ILE A 190 5.55 1.83 11.02
CA ILE A 190 5.75 1.70 9.58
C ILE A 190 7.23 1.54 9.27
N ILE A 191 7.57 0.53 8.46
CA ILE A 191 8.90 0.37 7.87
C ILE A 191 8.83 0.59 6.37
N VAL A 192 9.74 1.42 5.85
CA VAL A 192 10.02 1.53 4.41
C VAL A 192 11.38 0.92 4.15
N ALA A 193 11.49 -0.07 3.27
CA ALA A 193 12.71 -0.84 3.10
C ALA A 193 13.01 -1.22 1.65
N THR A 194 14.30 -1.44 1.38
CA THR A 194 14.75 -2.20 0.20
C THR A 194 14.85 -3.69 0.53
N PRO A 195 14.54 -4.62 -0.39
CA PRO A 195 14.47 -6.06 -0.13
C PRO A 195 15.68 -6.63 0.63
N GLY A 196 16.89 -6.46 0.10
CA GLY A 196 18.10 -7.03 0.72
C GLY A 196 18.39 -6.52 2.14
N ARG A 197 18.09 -5.25 2.45
CA ARG A 197 18.27 -4.73 3.83
C ARG A 197 17.21 -5.28 4.78
N LEU A 198 15.97 -5.41 4.30
CA LEU A 198 14.89 -5.97 5.10
C LEU A 198 15.19 -7.44 5.46
N MET A 199 15.67 -8.22 4.49
CA MET A 199 16.11 -9.59 4.70
C MET A 199 17.19 -9.68 5.79
N ASP A 200 18.26 -8.87 5.70
CA ASP A 200 19.32 -8.84 6.71
C ASP A 200 18.79 -8.53 8.13
N LEU A 201 17.79 -7.65 8.25
CA LEU A 201 17.16 -7.33 9.55
C LEU A 201 16.29 -8.47 10.09
N LEU A 202 15.57 -9.18 9.20
CA LEU A 202 14.72 -10.32 9.55
C LEU A 202 15.57 -11.53 9.97
N ASP A 203 16.61 -11.86 9.19
CA ASP A 203 17.50 -12.99 9.44
C ASP A 203 18.25 -12.82 10.77
N LYS A 204 18.68 -11.58 11.08
CA LYS A 204 19.31 -11.23 12.36
C LYS A 204 18.33 -11.09 13.51
N LYS A 205 17.02 -11.29 13.28
CA LYS A 205 15.94 -11.11 14.28
C LYS A 205 15.95 -9.73 14.93
N ILE A 206 16.39 -8.71 14.20
CA ILE A 206 16.34 -7.30 14.64
C ILE A 206 14.92 -6.77 14.51
N VAL A 207 14.19 -7.25 13.49
CA VAL A 207 12.77 -6.97 13.28
C VAL A 207 12.02 -8.30 13.09
N ASN A 208 10.76 -8.34 13.52
CA ASN A 208 9.82 -9.42 13.21
C ASN A 208 8.59 -8.83 12.50
N LEU A 209 7.77 -9.68 11.87
CA LEU A 209 6.55 -9.27 11.15
C LEU A 209 5.28 -9.86 11.80
N ASP A 210 5.33 -10.13 13.11
CA ASP A 210 4.28 -10.87 13.83
C ASP A 210 2.94 -10.12 13.80
N ILE A 211 2.99 -8.81 14.02
CA ILE A 211 1.81 -7.92 14.00
C ILE A 211 1.61 -7.22 12.65
N CYS A 212 2.46 -7.49 11.66
CA CYS A 212 2.35 -6.83 10.37
C CYS A 212 1.07 -7.30 9.66
N ARG A 213 0.20 -6.35 9.29
CA ARG A 213 -1.10 -6.61 8.63
C ARG A 213 -1.20 -5.90 7.28
N TYR A 214 -0.16 -5.18 6.88
CA TYR A 214 -0.16 -4.38 5.67
C TYR A 214 1.19 -4.45 4.97
N LEU A 215 1.17 -4.87 3.71
CA LEU A 215 2.35 -4.94 2.85
C LEU A 215 2.10 -4.20 1.54
N CYS A 216 2.98 -3.28 1.19
CA CYS A 216 3.02 -2.66 -0.12
C CYS A 216 4.31 -3.03 -0.86
N LEU A 217 4.18 -3.45 -2.11
CA LEU A 217 5.26 -3.69 -3.06
C LEU A 217 5.15 -2.62 -4.15
N ASP A 218 6.01 -1.60 -4.12
CA ASP A 218 6.03 -0.54 -5.14
C ASP A 218 7.10 -0.83 -6.21
N GLU A 219 6.81 -0.49 -7.46
CA GLU A 219 7.63 -0.86 -8.64
C GLU A 219 7.97 -2.36 -8.68
N ALA A 220 6.94 -3.22 -8.54
CA ALA A 220 7.12 -4.66 -8.45
C ALA A 220 7.79 -5.27 -9.69
N ASP A 221 7.46 -4.80 -10.90
CA ASP A 221 8.15 -5.17 -12.14
C ASP A 221 9.65 -4.95 -12.03
N ARG A 222 10.06 -3.78 -11.57
CA ARG A 222 11.47 -3.45 -11.38
C ARG A 222 12.14 -4.33 -10.32
N MET A 223 11.44 -4.63 -9.21
CA MET A 223 11.99 -5.53 -8.19
C MET A 223 12.27 -6.93 -8.76
N ILE A 224 11.36 -7.47 -9.56
CA ILE A 224 11.52 -8.78 -10.18
C ILE A 224 12.62 -8.76 -11.26
N ASP A 225 12.74 -7.69 -12.03
CA ASP A 225 13.80 -7.53 -13.04
C ASP A 225 15.20 -7.40 -12.39
N MET A 226 15.28 -6.83 -11.19
CA MET A 226 16.50 -6.75 -10.39
C MET A 226 16.87 -8.07 -9.68
N GLY A 227 16.05 -9.12 -9.83
CA GLY A 227 16.29 -10.43 -9.22
C GLY A 227 15.82 -10.57 -7.77
N PHE A 228 15.04 -9.61 -7.24
CA PHE A 228 14.55 -9.67 -5.85
C PHE A 228 13.32 -10.56 -5.65
N GLU A 229 12.93 -11.38 -6.64
CA GLU A 229 11.74 -12.23 -6.52
C GLU A 229 11.84 -13.20 -5.34
N GLU A 230 12.97 -13.88 -5.20
CA GLU A 230 13.20 -14.85 -4.12
C GLU A 230 13.26 -14.17 -2.76
N ASP A 231 13.89 -13.01 -2.66
CA ASP A 231 13.92 -12.20 -1.43
C ASP A 231 12.50 -11.82 -1.00
N VAL A 232 11.68 -11.34 -1.93
CA VAL A 232 10.29 -10.94 -1.61
C VAL A 232 9.44 -12.15 -1.22
N ARG A 233 9.61 -13.30 -1.88
CA ARG A 233 8.94 -14.55 -1.49
C ARG A 233 9.39 -15.01 -0.10
N THR A 234 10.66 -14.84 0.24
CA THR A 234 11.18 -15.17 1.56
C THR A 234 10.62 -14.23 2.62
N ILE A 235 10.51 -12.93 2.34
CA ILE A 235 9.83 -11.96 3.21
C ILE A 235 8.40 -12.41 3.54
N PHE A 236 7.67 -13.01 2.60
CA PHE A 236 6.31 -13.51 2.86
C PHE A 236 6.27 -14.63 3.92
N SER A 237 7.33 -15.42 4.03
CA SER A 237 7.42 -16.50 5.02
C SER A 237 7.57 -16.01 6.47
N TYR A 238 7.99 -14.75 6.65
CA TYR A 238 8.14 -14.13 7.96
C TYR A 238 6.82 -13.63 8.57
N PHE A 239 5.75 -13.54 7.77
CA PHE A 239 4.44 -13.17 8.28
C PHE A 239 3.80 -14.36 9.01
N LYS A 240 3.29 -14.11 10.22
CA LYS A 240 2.49 -15.09 11.00
C LYS A 240 0.97 -14.89 10.82
N CYS A 241 0.67 -13.91 9.98
CA CYS A 241 -0.46 -13.02 9.80
C CYS A 241 -1.31 -13.09 8.55
N GLN A 242 -2.64 -13.09 8.60
CA GLN A 242 -3.30 -12.51 7.43
C GLN A 242 -2.84 -11.05 7.28
N ARG A 243 -2.49 -10.65 6.06
CA ARG A 243 -2.10 -9.28 5.70
C ARG A 243 -2.87 -8.82 4.47
N GLN A 244 -3.08 -7.51 4.38
CA GLN A 244 -3.50 -6.84 3.16
C GLN A 244 -2.26 -6.59 2.30
N THR A 245 -2.29 -7.01 1.05
CA THR A 245 -1.18 -6.86 0.11
C THR A 245 -1.55 -5.92 -1.03
N LEU A 246 -0.68 -4.94 -1.27
CA LEU A 246 -0.80 -3.97 -2.34
C LEU A 246 0.39 -4.14 -3.27
N LEU A 247 0.13 -4.35 -4.55
CA LEU A 247 1.17 -4.47 -5.57
C LEU A 247 1.00 -3.34 -6.58
N PHE A 248 2.02 -2.50 -6.73
CA PHE A 248 2.07 -1.46 -7.74
C PHE A 248 3.12 -1.77 -8.78
N SER A 249 2.75 -1.61 -10.05
CA SER A 249 3.64 -1.88 -11.17
C SER A 249 3.29 -1.00 -12.36
N ALA A 250 4.27 -0.71 -13.22
CA ALA A 250 4.00 0.02 -14.47
C ALA A 250 3.54 -0.94 -15.57
N THR A 251 4.04 -2.17 -15.54
CA THR A 251 3.76 -3.21 -16.54
C THR A 251 3.18 -4.45 -15.87
N MET A 252 2.58 -5.35 -16.66
CA MET A 252 1.97 -6.57 -16.13
C MET A 252 2.31 -7.78 -17.01
N PRO A 253 3.59 -8.10 -17.23
CA PRO A 253 3.98 -9.30 -17.96
C PRO A 253 3.56 -10.56 -17.20
N LYS A 254 3.51 -11.71 -17.89
CA LYS A 254 3.06 -12.99 -17.32
C LYS A 254 3.77 -13.36 -16.01
N LYS A 255 5.05 -13.01 -15.87
CA LYS A 255 5.83 -13.19 -14.65
C LYS A 255 5.25 -12.43 -13.45
N ILE A 256 4.93 -11.13 -13.63
CA ILE A 256 4.30 -10.30 -12.59
C ILE A 256 2.86 -10.76 -12.30
N GLN A 257 2.10 -11.16 -13.32
CA GLN A 257 0.76 -11.72 -13.12
C GLN A 257 0.81 -12.99 -12.25
N ASN A 258 1.75 -13.89 -12.53
CA ASN A 258 1.94 -15.11 -11.76
C ASN A 258 2.39 -14.83 -10.33
N PHE A 259 3.32 -13.88 -10.17
CA PHE A 259 3.75 -13.41 -8.86
C PHE A 259 2.56 -12.85 -8.06
N ALA A 260 1.77 -11.95 -8.66
CA ALA A 260 0.58 -11.35 -8.04
C ALA A 260 -0.46 -12.41 -7.63
N LYS A 261 -0.74 -13.40 -8.49
CA LYS A 261 -1.65 -14.52 -8.16
C LYS A 261 -1.21 -15.30 -6.92
N SER A 262 0.09 -15.43 -6.68
CA SER A 262 0.62 -16.12 -5.51
C SER A 262 0.71 -15.24 -4.25
N ALA A 263 0.65 -13.91 -4.41
CA ALA A 263 0.95 -12.95 -3.36
C ALA A 263 -0.29 -12.23 -2.79
N LEU A 264 -1.41 -12.18 -3.54
CA LEU A 264 -2.62 -11.44 -3.17
C LEU A 264 -3.88 -12.33 -3.05
N VAL A 265 -4.82 -11.92 -2.20
CA VAL A 265 -6.11 -12.59 -1.94
C VAL A 265 -7.26 -11.78 -2.53
N LYS A 266 -7.96 -12.33 -3.55
CA LYS A 266 -9.09 -11.68 -4.27
C LYS A 266 -8.82 -10.17 -4.55
N PRO A 267 -7.69 -9.82 -5.20
CA PRO A 267 -7.31 -8.43 -5.39
C PRO A 267 -8.27 -7.69 -6.32
N ILE A 268 -8.38 -6.38 -6.12
CA ILE A 268 -8.95 -5.46 -7.12
C ILE A 268 -7.81 -4.99 -8.02
N THR A 269 -7.92 -5.20 -9.32
CA THR A 269 -7.00 -4.62 -10.29
C THR A 269 -7.50 -3.24 -10.68
N ILE A 270 -6.64 -2.23 -10.55
CA ILE A 270 -6.94 -0.84 -10.89
C ILE A 270 -5.89 -0.39 -11.90
N ASN A 271 -6.30 -0.17 -13.14
CA ASN A 271 -5.44 0.32 -14.21
C ASN A 271 -5.84 1.74 -14.59
N VAL A 272 -4.87 2.65 -14.53
CA VAL A 272 -5.01 4.01 -15.04
C VAL A 272 -3.97 4.27 -16.13
N GLY A 273 -4.45 4.44 -17.36
CA GLY A 273 -3.62 4.80 -18.50
C GLY A 273 -3.04 6.22 -18.39
N ARG A 274 -2.03 6.52 -19.21
CA ARG A 274 -1.62 7.92 -19.42
C ARG A 274 -2.76 8.66 -20.13
N ALA A 275 -3.15 9.82 -19.63
CA ALA A 275 -4.01 10.74 -20.37
C ALA A 275 -3.28 11.09 -21.69
N GLY A 276 -3.76 10.54 -22.82
CA GLY A 276 -3.13 10.66 -24.14
C GLY A 276 -2.54 9.37 -24.74
N ALA A 277 -2.42 8.27 -23.98
CA ALA A 277 -2.01 6.96 -24.52
C ALA A 277 -3.18 6.11 -25.01
N ALA A 278 -4.42 6.63 -24.93
CA ALA A 278 -5.63 5.99 -25.44
C ALA A 278 -5.66 5.78 -26.98
N SER A 279 -4.55 6.07 -27.68
CA SER A 279 -4.39 5.87 -29.11
C SER A 279 -3.39 4.76 -29.48
N LEU A 280 -2.79 4.05 -28.52
CA LEU A 280 -1.75 3.04 -28.81
C LEU A 280 -2.11 1.59 -28.44
N ASP A 281 -3.19 1.34 -27.70
CA ASP A 281 -3.66 -0.03 -27.45
C ASP A 281 -4.63 -0.48 -28.56
N VAL A 282 -4.07 -0.70 -29.75
CA VAL A 282 -4.71 -1.55 -30.77
C VAL A 282 -4.76 -2.96 -30.18
N ILE A 283 -5.96 -3.42 -29.85
CA ILE A 283 -6.26 -4.79 -29.48
C ILE A 283 -5.82 -5.69 -30.64
N GLN A 284 -4.71 -6.41 -30.50
CA GLN A 284 -4.44 -7.57 -31.35
C GLN A 284 -5.31 -8.73 -30.84
N VAL A 285 -6.40 -8.97 -31.56
CA VAL A 285 -7.21 -10.18 -31.39
C VAL A 285 -6.43 -11.34 -32.03
N PRO A 286 -6.11 -12.41 -31.31
CA PRO A 286 -5.50 -13.59 -31.93
C PRO A 286 -6.56 -14.36 -32.72
N PHE A 287 -6.22 -14.72 -33.96
CA PHE A 287 -6.82 -15.86 -34.65
C PHE A 287 -6.32 -17.17 -34.02
#